data_AF-A0A644WXI4-F1
#
_entry.id   AF-A0A644WXI4-F1
#
_cell.length_a   1.000
_cell.length_b   1.000
_cell.length_c   1.000
_cell.angle_alpha   90.00
_cell.angle_beta   90.00
_cell.angle_gamma   90.00
#
_symmetry.space_group_name_H-M   'P 1'
#
loop_
_entity.id
_entity.type
_entity.pdbx_description
1 polymer ?
#
loop_
_entity_poly.entity_id
_entity_poly.type
_entity_poly.pdbx_seq_one_letter_code
_entity_poly.pdbx_strand_id
1 'polypeptide(L)'
;MKRNVTAAVFCAIFLLTFTLGALAFEGVPKNHKKLLKNEDYAGAYEGMAAVMAEAKEKLDAEEYKALEQENAGAIAESVREDMESGGSTEAEAYSTAYWMRSEYVSRGVLVWDWLRKNPKGIQGYYRLKSSEADGYVTIMESDEKDVYCVYFCVTMKETPDLAGELDGMGKLEGNSMTVDDLRNDEVSVKLVFDGETAVLTSPEKEKKDFIEEYGAAFEGTYHREKKNSR
;
A
#
# COMPACT_ATOMS: atom_id res chain seq x y z
N MET A 1 -26.48 9.67 -21.56
CA MET A 1 -26.12 10.88 -20.79
C MET A 1 -24.76 10.61 -20.15
N LYS A 2 -23.69 11.19 -20.68
CA LYS A 2 -22.33 10.99 -20.16
C LYS A 2 -22.22 11.74 -18.83
N ARG A 3 -22.00 11.04 -17.72
CA ARG A 3 -21.56 11.64 -16.46
C ARG A 3 -20.16 11.11 -16.20
N ASN A 4 -19.18 11.97 -16.47
CA ASN A 4 -17.81 11.78 -16.03
C ASN A 4 -17.84 11.80 -14.49
N VAL A 5 -17.61 10.66 -13.87
CA VAL A 5 -17.38 10.58 -12.43
C VAL A 5 -15.86 10.57 -12.25
N THR A 6 -15.30 11.77 -12.16
CA THR A 6 -13.96 11.97 -11.62
C THR A 6 -14.04 11.62 -10.14
N ALA A 7 -13.53 10.45 -9.75
CA ALA A 7 -13.17 10.17 -8.37
C ALA A 7 -12.08 11.19 -7.98
N ALA A 8 -12.46 12.22 -7.23
CA ALA A 8 -11.55 13.24 -6.77
C ALA A 8 -10.76 12.67 -5.58
N VAL A 9 -9.69 11.93 -5.89
CA VAL A 9 -8.60 11.71 -4.93
C VAL A 9 -7.95 13.06 -4.71
N PHE A 10 -8.15 13.64 -3.53
CA PHE A 10 -7.52 14.90 -3.14
C PHE A 10 -6.01 14.66 -2.95
N CYS A 11 -5.24 14.80 -4.03
CA CYS A 11 -3.80 15.03 -3.95
C CYS A 11 -3.56 16.47 -3.46
N ALA A 12 -3.54 16.66 -2.14
CA ALA A 12 -3.10 17.92 -1.55
C ALA A 12 -1.57 18.02 -1.68
N ILE A 13 -1.09 18.62 -2.77
CA ILE A 13 0.32 18.98 -2.94
C ILE A 13 0.60 20.18 -2.02
N PHE A 14 1.11 19.93 -0.82
CA PHE A 14 1.66 20.97 0.05
C PHE A 14 3.09 21.30 -0.41
N LEU A 15 3.24 22.44 -1.09
CA LEU A 15 4.54 23.04 -1.40
C LEU A 15 5.20 23.54 -0.10
N LEU A 16 5.95 22.67 0.57
CA LEU A 16 6.80 23.01 1.70
C LEU A 16 8.18 23.42 1.19
N THR A 17 8.44 24.73 1.18
CA THR A 17 9.77 25.28 0.89
C THR A 17 10.80 24.77 1.89
N PHE A 18 11.76 23.96 1.42
CA PHE A 18 12.80 23.31 2.23
C PHE A 18 13.84 24.31 2.77
N THR A 19 14.10 24.23 4.08
CA THR A 19 15.25 24.86 4.75
C THR A 19 16.54 24.14 4.34
N LEU A 20 17.48 24.89 3.74
CA LEU A 20 18.80 24.44 3.33
C LEU A 20 19.62 23.87 4.50
N GLY A 21 19.81 22.55 4.53
CA GLY A 21 20.90 21.93 5.31
C GLY A 21 20.72 20.47 5.70
N ALA A 22 19.49 20.04 5.98
CA ALA A 22 19.19 18.66 6.35
C ALA A 22 18.58 17.91 5.17
N LEU A 23 19.00 16.66 4.96
CA LEU A 23 18.32 15.74 4.05
C LEU A 23 16.95 15.40 4.64
N ALA A 24 15.93 15.34 3.79
CA ALA A 24 14.55 15.08 4.20
C ALA A 24 14.34 13.70 4.87
N PHE A 25 15.10 12.69 4.45
CA PHE A 25 15.00 11.29 4.89
C PHE A 25 16.31 10.52 4.63
N GLU A 26 16.48 9.34 5.24
CA GLU A 26 17.58 8.41 4.92
C GLU A 26 17.41 7.74 3.53
N GLY A 27 18.49 7.52 2.79
CA GLY A 27 18.43 6.98 1.42
C GLY A 27 18.61 8.02 0.31
N VAL A 28 18.97 9.25 0.67
CA VAL A 28 19.40 10.27 -0.31
C VAL A 28 20.83 9.99 -0.80
N PRO A 29 21.10 9.97 -2.12
CA PRO A 29 22.40 9.66 -2.67
C PRO A 29 23.47 10.70 -2.33
N LYS A 30 24.72 10.27 -2.27
CA LYS A 30 25.88 11.14 -1.98
C LYS A 30 26.04 12.29 -2.99
N ASN A 31 25.64 12.06 -4.25
CA ASN A 31 25.67 13.06 -5.32
C ASN A 31 24.32 13.78 -5.52
N HIS A 32 23.42 13.76 -4.54
CA HIS A 32 22.11 14.41 -4.56
C HIS A 32 22.12 15.82 -5.15
N LYS A 33 23.07 16.68 -4.76
CA LYS A 33 23.18 18.05 -5.31
C LYS A 33 23.39 18.10 -6.83
N LYS A 34 24.04 17.08 -7.41
CA LYS A 34 24.21 16.94 -8.85
C LYS A 34 22.92 16.41 -9.48
N LEU A 35 22.31 15.41 -8.87
CA LEU A 35 21.08 14.78 -9.36
C LEU A 35 19.87 15.73 -9.32
N LEU A 36 19.80 16.65 -8.36
CA LEU A 36 18.79 17.72 -8.29
C LEU A 36 18.72 18.63 -9.53
N LYS A 37 19.71 18.57 -10.44
CA LYS A 37 19.66 19.29 -11.73
C LYS A 37 18.84 18.57 -12.79
N ASN A 38 18.54 17.29 -12.58
CA ASN A 38 17.61 16.52 -13.40
C ASN A 38 16.20 16.73 -12.81
N GLU A 39 15.25 17.12 -13.68
CA GLU A 39 13.89 17.50 -13.26
C GLU A 39 13.09 16.31 -12.73
N ASP A 40 13.24 15.13 -13.34
CA ASP A 40 12.54 13.91 -12.90
C ASP A 40 12.99 13.47 -11.50
N TYR A 41 14.31 13.49 -11.27
CA TYR A 41 14.88 13.22 -9.95
C TYR A 41 14.42 14.24 -8.92
N ALA A 42 14.44 15.52 -9.27
CA ALA A 42 14.02 16.58 -8.35
C ALA A 42 12.55 16.44 -7.96
N GLY A 43 11.67 16.16 -8.93
CA GLY A 43 10.24 15.94 -8.69
C GLY A 43 9.97 14.68 -7.86
N ALA A 44 10.62 13.56 -8.18
CA ALA A 44 10.46 12.32 -7.42
C ALA A 44 10.99 12.47 -5.98
N TYR A 45 12.11 13.16 -5.79
CA TYR A 45 12.64 13.47 -4.47
C TYR A 45 11.68 14.35 -3.65
N GLU A 46 11.10 15.39 -4.25
CA GLU A 46 10.12 16.26 -3.60
C GLU A 46 8.88 15.48 -3.18
N GLY A 47 8.36 14.61 -4.06
CA GLY A 47 7.24 13.73 -3.75
C GLY A 47 7.52 12.81 -2.56
N MET A 48 8.67 12.14 -2.55
CA MET A 48 9.08 11.28 -1.43
C MET A 48 9.29 12.09 -0.13
N ALA A 49 9.90 13.28 -0.23
CA ALA A 49 10.11 14.15 0.92
C ALA A 49 8.79 14.62 1.55
N ALA A 50 7.79 14.96 0.73
CA ALA A 50 6.48 15.38 1.20
C ALA A 50 5.76 14.25 1.97
N VAL A 51 5.72 13.03 1.42
CA VAL A 51 5.05 11.92 2.12
C VAL A 51 5.81 11.46 3.36
N MET A 52 7.14 11.57 3.39
CA MET A 52 7.92 11.31 4.60
C MET A 52 7.68 12.35 5.69
N ALA A 53 7.51 13.63 5.32
CA ALA A 53 7.11 14.66 6.26
C ALA A 53 5.73 14.36 6.87
N GLU A 54 4.75 13.96 6.05
CA GLU A 54 3.43 13.54 6.53
C GLU A 54 3.51 12.30 7.43
N ALA A 55 4.30 11.30 7.06
CA ALA A 55 4.54 10.11 7.88
C ALA A 55 5.13 10.45 9.24
N LYS A 56 6.05 11.43 9.30
CA LYS A 56 6.63 11.91 10.55
C LYS A 56 5.61 12.56 11.48
N GLU A 57 4.61 13.23 10.92
CA GLU A 57 3.54 13.87 11.69
C GLU A 57 2.51 12.85 12.19
N LYS A 58 2.23 11.80 11.41
CA LYS A 58 1.16 10.84 11.69
C LYS A 58 1.59 9.61 12.49
N LEU A 59 2.81 9.12 12.27
CA LEU A 59 3.30 7.89 12.90
C LEU A 59 3.92 8.14 14.27
N ASP A 60 4.01 7.09 15.09
CA ASP A 60 4.78 7.17 16.32
C ASP A 60 6.28 7.22 15.97
N ALA A 61 7.10 7.83 16.83
CA ALA A 61 8.52 8.05 16.55
C ALA A 61 9.30 6.76 16.23
N GLU A 62 8.96 5.64 16.88
CA GLU A 62 9.58 4.34 16.62
C GLU A 62 9.17 3.76 15.25
N GLU A 63 7.91 3.90 14.87
CA GLU A 63 7.41 3.45 13.57
C GLU A 63 7.95 4.31 12.44
N TYR A 64 8.00 5.64 12.62
CA TYR A 64 8.61 6.54 11.64
C TYR A 64 10.08 6.17 11.42
N LYS A 65 10.83 5.90 12.49
CA LYS A 65 12.24 5.50 12.39
C LYS A 65 12.39 4.15 11.66
N ALA A 66 11.52 3.18 11.96
CA ALA A 66 11.52 1.90 11.26
C ALA A 66 11.20 2.08 9.75
N LEU A 67 10.21 2.90 9.43
CA LEU A 67 9.85 3.24 8.05
C LEU A 67 11.00 3.93 7.30
N GLU A 68 11.68 4.87 7.94
CA GLU A 68 12.82 5.59 7.35
C GLU A 68 13.96 4.61 6.98
N GLN A 69 14.25 3.65 7.87
CA GLN A 69 15.25 2.60 7.63
C GLN A 69 14.83 1.62 6.54
N GLU A 70 13.56 1.19 6.54
CA GLU A 70 12.99 0.33 5.50
C GLU A 70 13.08 1.00 4.13
N ASN A 71 12.66 2.26 4.03
CA ASN A 71 12.73 3.05 2.80
C ASN A 71 14.17 3.18 2.30
N ALA A 72 15.13 3.50 3.18
CA ALA A 72 16.53 3.61 2.80
C ALA A 72 17.07 2.30 2.20
N GLY A 73 16.73 1.16 2.80
CA GLY A 73 17.09 -0.16 2.28
C GLY A 73 16.47 -0.45 0.92
N ALA A 74 15.15 -0.28 0.80
CA ALA A 74 14.41 -0.56 -0.43
C ALA A 74 14.84 0.35 -1.59
N ILE A 75 15.14 1.63 -1.33
CA ILE A 75 15.68 2.55 -2.35
C ILE A 75 17.05 2.07 -2.83
N ALA A 76 17.94 1.68 -1.92
CA ALA A 76 19.27 1.21 -2.29
C ALA A 76 19.22 -0.07 -3.14
N GLU A 77 18.33 -1.00 -2.79
CA GLU A 77 18.11 -2.23 -3.54
C GLU A 77 17.50 -1.97 -4.92
N SER A 78 16.42 -1.20 -5.01
CA SER A 78 15.77 -0.85 -6.27
C SER A 78 16.74 -0.14 -7.23
N VAL A 79 17.53 0.82 -6.74
CA VAL A 79 18.54 1.50 -7.55
C VAL A 79 19.62 0.53 -8.02
N ARG A 80 20.07 -0.38 -7.17
CA ARG A 80 21.08 -1.38 -7.53
C ARG A 80 20.57 -2.26 -8.67
N GLU A 81 19.36 -2.81 -8.55
CA GLU A 81 18.77 -3.70 -9.55
C GLU A 81 18.54 -3.00 -10.89
N ASP A 82 18.00 -1.78 -10.85
CA ASP A 82 17.73 -1.01 -12.06
C ASP A 82 19.03 -0.65 -12.80
N MET A 83 20.08 -0.28 -12.06
CA MET A 83 21.41 -0.01 -12.61
C MET A 83 22.11 -1.28 -13.13
N GLU A 84 21.94 -2.43 -12.47
CA GLU A 84 22.50 -3.73 -12.90
C GLU A 84 21.84 -4.27 -14.17
N SER A 85 20.56 -3.93 -14.40
CA SER A 85 19.83 -4.30 -15.63
C SER A 85 20.38 -3.61 -16.89
N GLY A 86 21.20 -2.56 -16.72
CA GLY A 86 21.94 -1.88 -17.79
C GLY A 86 21.12 -0.88 -18.62
N GLY A 87 19.88 -0.59 -18.22
CA GLY A 87 18.96 0.30 -18.96
C GLY A 87 18.86 1.74 -18.45
N SER A 88 19.19 1.98 -17.17
CA SER A 88 18.86 3.24 -16.50
C SER A 88 20.09 4.07 -16.15
N THR A 89 19.97 5.39 -16.27
CA THR A 89 20.88 6.34 -15.63
C THR A 89 20.64 6.38 -14.12
N GLU A 90 21.64 6.83 -13.36
CA GLU A 90 21.51 6.97 -11.89
C GLU A 90 20.33 7.88 -11.50
N ALA A 91 20.06 8.93 -12.28
CA ALA A 91 18.92 9.82 -12.00
C ALA A 91 17.58 9.08 -12.19
N GLU A 92 17.44 8.29 -13.25
CA GLU A 92 16.24 7.50 -13.53
C GLU A 92 16.02 6.43 -12.46
N ALA A 93 17.08 5.69 -12.08
CA ALA A 93 17.00 4.66 -11.06
C ALA A 93 16.52 5.21 -9.71
N TYR A 94 17.07 6.35 -9.26
CA TYR A 94 16.58 7.00 -8.05
C TYR A 94 15.18 7.58 -8.19
N SER A 95 14.82 8.11 -9.36
CA SER A 95 13.48 8.67 -9.60
C SER A 95 12.42 7.59 -9.47
N THR A 96 12.65 6.43 -10.09
CA THR A 96 11.79 5.25 -9.99
C THR A 96 11.68 4.78 -8.55
N ALA A 97 12.81 4.61 -7.85
CA ALA A 97 12.83 4.17 -6.46
C ALA A 97 12.06 5.13 -5.53
N TYR A 98 12.24 6.43 -5.68
CA TYR A 98 11.50 7.43 -4.90
C TYR A 98 10.00 7.43 -5.22
N TRP A 99 9.64 7.31 -6.49
CA TRP A 99 8.24 7.24 -6.88
C TRP A 99 7.55 6.01 -6.27
N MET A 100 8.15 4.82 -6.41
CA MET A 100 7.64 3.58 -5.83
C MET A 100 7.50 3.67 -4.30
N ARG A 101 8.50 4.21 -3.60
CA ARG A 101 8.43 4.36 -2.15
C ARG A 101 7.43 5.44 -1.72
N SER A 102 7.25 6.49 -2.52
CA SER A 102 6.24 7.51 -2.21
C SER A 102 4.81 6.97 -2.27
N GLU A 103 4.52 6.11 -3.26
CA GLU A 103 3.25 5.38 -3.36
C GLU A 103 3.08 4.41 -2.18
N TYR A 104 4.12 3.64 -1.84
CA TYR A 104 4.08 2.74 -0.69
C TYR A 104 3.79 3.45 0.63
N VAL A 105 4.45 4.57 0.90
CA VAL A 105 4.25 5.34 2.14
C VAL A 105 2.83 5.91 2.18
N SER A 106 2.38 6.54 1.09
CA SER A 106 1.08 7.23 1.05
C SER A 106 -0.11 6.27 1.06
N ARG A 107 -0.06 5.19 0.28
CA ARG A 107 -1.19 4.28 0.08
C ARG A 107 -1.13 3.01 0.93
N GLY A 108 0.08 2.57 1.29
CA GLY A 108 0.29 1.47 2.21
C GLY A 108 0.28 2.01 3.64
N VAL A 109 1.41 2.57 4.07
CA VAL A 109 1.69 2.82 5.49
C VAL A 109 0.70 3.78 6.14
N LEU A 110 0.45 4.93 5.52
CA LEU A 110 -0.43 5.96 6.10
C LEU A 110 -1.90 5.51 6.13
N VAL A 111 -2.37 4.80 5.11
CA VAL A 111 -3.72 4.21 5.09
C VAL A 111 -3.85 3.13 6.16
N TRP A 112 -2.86 2.24 6.29
CA TRP A 112 -2.89 1.20 7.33
C TRP A 112 -2.87 1.78 8.74
N ASP A 113 -2.06 2.81 9.00
CA ASP A 113 -2.05 3.51 10.29
C ASP A 113 -3.41 4.18 10.58
N TRP A 114 -3.98 4.89 9.60
CA TRP A 114 -5.29 5.52 9.77
C TRP A 114 -6.39 4.50 10.06
N LEU A 115 -6.43 3.38 9.35
CA LEU A 115 -7.42 2.31 9.55
C LEU A 115 -7.28 1.65 10.93
N ARG A 116 -6.05 1.46 11.43
CA ARG A 116 -5.80 0.92 12.78
C ARG A 116 -6.25 1.89 13.87
N LYS A 117 -6.16 3.20 13.64
CA LYS A 117 -6.60 4.25 14.58
C LYS A 117 -8.11 4.56 14.50
N ASN A 118 -8.75 4.30 13.35
CA ASN A 118 -10.14 4.67 13.09
C ASN A 118 -11.02 3.47 12.67
N PRO A 119 -11.07 2.38 13.47
CA PRO A 119 -11.96 1.26 13.17
C PRO A 119 -13.44 1.68 13.35
N LYS A 120 -14.29 1.36 12.37
CA LYS A 120 -15.72 1.69 12.41
C LYS A 120 -16.53 0.63 11.66
N GLY A 121 -17.54 0.04 12.30
CA GLY A 121 -18.29 -1.05 11.66
C GLY A 121 -17.35 -2.17 11.23
N ILE A 122 -17.32 -2.50 9.93
CA ILE A 122 -16.34 -3.44 9.34
C ILE A 122 -15.08 -2.78 8.75
N GLN A 123 -15.03 -1.44 8.63
CA GLN A 123 -13.83 -0.71 8.20
C GLN A 123 -12.66 -0.97 9.16
N GLY A 124 -11.48 -1.22 8.59
CA GLY A 124 -10.26 -1.43 9.35
C GLY A 124 -9.15 -2.08 8.53
N TYR A 125 -8.02 -2.28 9.20
CA TYR A 125 -6.88 -3.04 8.71
C TYR A 125 -6.88 -4.41 9.38
N TYR A 126 -6.85 -5.48 8.59
CA TYR A 126 -6.89 -6.84 9.08
C TYR A 126 -5.64 -7.60 8.62
N ARG A 127 -5.02 -8.38 9.51
CA ARG A 127 -3.84 -9.19 9.21
C ARG A 127 -4.16 -10.68 9.18
N LEU A 128 -3.64 -11.36 8.16
CA LEU A 128 -3.74 -12.81 8.02
C LEU A 128 -3.04 -13.48 9.20
N LYS A 129 -3.67 -14.50 9.78
CA LYS A 129 -3.01 -15.42 10.71
C LYS A 129 -2.66 -16.71 9.98
N SER A 130 -1.44 -16.78 9.46
CA SER A 130 -0.93 -17.96 8.75
C SER A 130 0.54 -18.23 9.09
N SER A 131 0.91 -19.51 9.17
CA SER A 131 2.30 -19.94 9.24
C SER A 131 3.00 -19.86 7.87
N GLU A 132 2.26 -19.99 6.78
CA GLU A 132 2.77 -20.19 5.42
C GLU A 132 2.81 -18.91 4.59
N ALA A 133 1.96 -17.94 4.93
CA ALA A 133 1.81 -16.69 4.20
C ALA A 133 1.75 -15.49 5.14
N ASP A 134 2.14 -14.34 4.61
CA ASP A 134 1.85 -13.03 5.20
C ASP A 134 0.83 -12.33 4.33
N GLY A 135 -0.09 -11.58 4.93
CA GLY A 135 -1.11 -10.89 4.15
C GLY A 135 -1.97 -9.96 4.98
N TYR A 136 -2.71 -9.10 4.30
CA TYR A 136 -3.61 -8.15 4.93
C TYR A 136 -4.82 -7.83 4.04
N VAL A 137 -5.86 -7.34 4.70
CA VAL A 137 -7.04 -6.73 4.07
C VAL A 137 -7.18 -5.32 4.60
N THR A 138 -7.32 -4.35 3.71
CA THR A 138 -7.78 -3.01 4.05
C THR A 138 -9.23 -2.88 3.61
N ILE A 139 -10.08 -2.37 4.49
CA ILE A 139 -11.49 -2.13 4.19
C ILE A 139 -11.83 -0.70 4.56
N MET A 140 -12.36 0.07 3.61
CA MET A 140 -12.70 1.49 3.77
C MET A 140 -14.13 1.75 3.32
N GLU A 141 -14.91 2.51 4.10
CA GLU A 141 -16.25 2.95 3.68
C GLU A 141 -16.16 3.75 2.38
N SER A 142 -17.07 3.46 1.44
CA SER A 142 -17.27 4.30 0.24
C SER A 142 -18.37 5.36 0.49
N ASP A 143 -18.61 6.21 -0.50
CA ASP A 143 -19.72 7.18 -0.47
C ASP A 143 -21.11 6.50 -0.52
N GLU A 144 -21.19 5.25 -1.00
CA GLU A 144 -22.43 4.48 -1.02
C GLU A 144 -22.61 3.68 0.28
N LYS A 145 -23.83 3.72 0.81
CA LYS A 145 -24.18 3.03 2.06
C LYS A 145 -23.92 1.52 1.94
N ASP A 146 -23.24 0.99 2.94
CA ASP A 146 -22.88 -0.43 3.06
C ASP A 146 -21.96 -0.94 1.94
N VAL A 147 -21.38 -0.05 1.13
CA VAL A 147 -20.40 -0.38 0.09
C VAL A 147 -19.01 0.05 0.55
N TYR A 148 -18.04 -0.82 0.34
CA TYR A 148 -16.69 -0.66 0.84
C TYR A 148 -15.67 -0.89 -0.29
N CYS A 149 -14.63 -0.07 -0.29
CA CYS A 149 -13.42 -0.35 -1.06
C CYS A 149 -12.57 -1.34 -0.25
N VAL A 150 -12.12 -2.40 -0.91
CA VAL A 150 -11.39 -3.49 -0.28
C VAL A 150 -10.14 -3.79 -1.07
N TYR A 151 -9.01 -3.79 -0.38
CA TYR A 151 -7.74 -4.19 -0.98
C TYR A 151 -7.12 -5.34 -0.18
N PHE A 152 -6.71 -6.38 -0.91
CA PHE A 152 -6.06 -7.57 -0.40
C PHE A 152 -4.63 -7.64 -0.91
N CYS A 153 -3.72 -8.06 -0.05
CA CYS A 153 -2.37 -8.44 -0.45
C CYS A 153 -1.96 -9.68 0.35
N VAL A 154 -1.47 -10.71 -0.33
CA VAL A 154 -0.96 -11.95 0.26
C VAL A 154 0.34 -12.34 -0.42
N THR A 155 1.31 -12.75 0.37
CA THR A 155 2.63 -13.17 -0.09
C THR A 155 2.98 -14.48 0.62
N MET A 156 3.34 -15.51 -0.16
CA MET A 156 3.81 -16.77 0.41
C MET A 156 5.23 -16.60 0.96
N LYS A 157 5.50 -17.13 2.15
CA LYS A 157 6.84 -16.99 2.75
C LYS A 157 7.92 -17.75 2.00
N GLU A 158 7.54 -18.80 1.27
CA GLU A 158 8.46 -19.58 0.45
C GLU A 158 8.83 -18.88 -0.87
N THR A 159 7.96 -17.99 -1.35
CA THR A 159 8.14 -17.22 -2.59
C THR A 159 7.74 -15.76 -2.38
N PRO A 160 8.48 -15.01 -1.56
CA PRO A 160 8.07 -13.68 -1.13
C PRO A 160 8.02 -12.64 -2.26
N ASP A 161 8.67 -12.91 -3.38
CA ASP A 161 8.72 -12.02 -4.55
C ASP A 161 7.45 -12.11 -5.43
N LEU A 162 6.54 -13.05 -5.12
CA LEU A 162 5.24 -13.19 -5.76
C LEU A 162 4.14 -12.80 -4.76
N ALA A 163 3.57 -11.62 -4.98
CA ALA A 163 2.43 -11.12 -4.21
C ALA A 163 1.14 -11.27 -5.02
N GLY A 164 0.13 -11.84 -4.37
CA GLY A 164 -1.25 -11.77 -4.82
C GLY A 164 -1.91 -10.51 -4.33
N GLU A 165 -2.51 -9.76 -5.24
CA GLU A 165 -3.24 -8.54 -4.91
C GLU A 165 -4.63 -8.56 -5.55
N LEU A 166 -5.62 -8.08 -4.81
CA LEU A 166 -6.96 -7.81 -5.32
C LEU A 166 -7.40 -6.44 -4.84
N ASP A 167 -7.81 -5.57 -5.77
CA ASP A 167 -8.42 -4.27 -5.50
C ASP A 167 -9.87 -4.31 -5.96
N GLY A 168 -10.80 -4.14 -5.03
CA GLY A 168 -12.19 -4.52 -5.21
C GLY A 168 -13.18 -3.61 -4.50
N MET A 169 -14.45 -3.80 -4.86
CA MET A 169 -15.57 -3.21 -4.12
C MET A 169 -16.54 -4.29 -3.70
N GLY A 170 -17.08 -4.17 -2.50
CA GLY A 170 -18.04 -5.11 -1.96
C GLY A 170 -19.16 -4.43 -1.20
N LYS A 171 -20.39 -4.94 -1.37
CA LYS A 171 -21.55 -4.53 -0.58
C LYS A 171 -21.74 -5.47 0.59
N LEU A 172 -21.81 -4.91 1.80
CA LEU A 172 -22.08 -5.66 3.01
C LEU A 172 -23.58 -6.02 3.09
N GLU A 173 -23.84 -7.32 3.17
CA GLU A 173 -25.17 -7.88 3.37
C GLU A 173 -25.15 -8.76 4.64
N GLY A 174 -25.82 -8.28 5.70
CA GLY A 174 -25.74 -8.90 7.01
C GLY A 174 -24.32 -8.82 7.57
N ASN A 175 -23.64 -9.96 7.65
CA ASN A 175 -22.25 -10.06 8.10
C ASN A 175 -21.30 -10.56 7.02
N SER A 176 -21.68 -10.52 5.75
CA SER A 176 -20.82 -10.96 4.65
C SER A 176 -20.82 -9.99 3.49
N MET A 177 -19.74 -9.99 2.70
CA MET A 177 -19.68 -9.30 1.42
C MET A 177 -19.00 -10.20 0.39
N THR A 178 -19.47 -10.11 -0.84
CA THR A 178 -18.69 -10.51 -2.01
C THR A 178 -17.94 -9.27 -2.49
N VAL A 179 -16.65 -9.44 -2.76
CA VAL A 179 -15.79 -8.40 -3.30
C VAL A 179 -15.40 -8.82 -4.71
N ASP A 180 -15.78 -8.02 -5.69
CA ASP A 180 -15.43 -8.23 -7.10
C ASP A 180 -14.13 -7.46 -7.41
N ASP A 181 -13.20 -8.09 -8.15
CA ASP A 181 -11.96 -7.41 -8.58
C ASP A 181 -12.30 -6.34 -9.62
N LEU A 182 -11.85 -5.10 -9.38
CA LEU A 182 -12.07 -3.98 -10.29
C LEU A 182 -11.36 -4.15 -11.64
N ARG A 183 -10.36 -5.02 -11.71
CA ARG A 183 -9.58 -5.33 -12.93
C ARG A 183 -10.15 -6.54 -13.68
N ASN A 184 -10.91 -7.41 -13.02
CA ASN A 184 -11.48 -8.63 -13.60
C ASN A 184 -12.80 -8.99 -12.92
N ASP A 185 -13.92 -8.74 -13.61
CA ASP A 185 -15.27 -8.98 -13.11
C ASP A 185 -15.66 -10.47 -13.02
N GLU A 186 -14.82 -11.38 -13.55
CA GLU A 186 -14.97 -12.82 -13.33
C GLU A 186 -14.35 -13.30 -12.02
N VAL A 187 -13.59 -12.44 -11.34
CA VAL A 187 -12.87 -12.78 -10.10
C VAL A 187 -13.58 -12.13 -8.92
N SER A 188 -14.01 -12.97 -7.97
CA SER A 188 -14.61 -12.51 -6.72
C SER A 188 -14.15 -13.33 -5.52
N VAL A 189 -14.11 -12.67 -4.36
CA VAL A 189 -13.84 -13.30 -3.08
C VAL A 189 -14.95 -12.99 -2.08
N LYS A 190 -15.20 -13.90 -1.15
CA LYS A 190 -16.19 -13.71 -0.10
C LYS A 190 -15.50 -13.45 1.24
N LEU A 191 -15.91 -12.37 1.90
CA LEU A 191 -15.58 -12.07 3.29
C LEU A 191 -16.78 -12.33 4.19
N VAL A 192 -16.56 -13.01 5.30
CA VAL A 192 -17.54 -13.19 6.37
C VAL A 192 -16.97 -12.64 7.68
N PHE A 193 -17.68 -11.69 8.28
CA PHE A 193 -17.26 -10.99 9.49
C PHE A 193 -17.87 -11.60 10.74
N ASP A 194 -17.04 -11.69 11.78
CA ASP A 194 -17.42 -11.99 13.16
C ASP A 194 -16.64 -11.08 14.10
N GLY A 195 -17.26 -9.94 14.46
CA GLY A 195 -16.65 -8.90 15.28
C GLY A 195 -15.37 -8.34 14.65
N GLU A 196 -14.22 -8.64 15.26
CA GLU A 196 -12.90 -8.18 14.83
C GLU A 196 -12.22 -9.15 13.85
N THR A 197 -12.90 -10.23 13.49
CA THR A 197 -12.36 -11.27 12.61
C THR A 197 -13.09 -11.22 11.26
N ALA A 198 -12.34 -11.46 10.19
CA ALA A 198 -12.87 -11.66 8.85
C ALA A 198 -12.32 -12.97 8.28
N VAL A 199 -13.21 -13.84 7.81
CA VAL A 199 -12.83 -15.07 7.10
C VAL A 199 -12.98 -14.82 5.62
N LEU A 200 -11.88 -14.99 4.88
CA LEU A 200 -11.85 -14.90 3.43
C LEU A 200 -11.92 -16.30 2.83
N THR A 201 -12.86 -16.49 1.93
CA THR A 201 -12.99 -17.70 1.11
C THR A 201 -13.13 -17.31 -0.36
N SER A 202 -12.52 -18.07 -1.25
CA SER A 202 -12.72 -17.91 -2.69
C SER A 202 -13.48 -19.13 -3.24
N PRO A 203 -14.29 -19.00 -4.30
CA PRO A 203 -14.83 -20.19 -4.95
C PRO A 203 -13.68 -20.99 -5.62
N GLU A 204 -13.86 -22.31 -5.79
CA GLU A 204 -12.77 -23.23 -6.17
C GLU A 204 -12.12 -22.92 -7.53
N LYS A 205 -12.87 -22.32 -8.46
CA LYS A 205 -12.34 -21.92 -9.77
C LYS A 205 -11.32 -20.79 -9.59
N GLU A 206 -11.71 -19.77 -8.82
CA GLU A 206 -10.93 -18.58 -8.53
C GLU A 206 -9.70 -18.93 -7.68
N LYS A 207 -9.81 -19.90 -6.74
CA LYS A 207 -8.63 -20.39 -6.00
C LYS A 207 -7.53 -20.89 -6.92
N LYS A 208 -7.91 -21.68 -7.93
CA LYS A 208 -6.95 -22.23 -8.88
C LYS A 208 -6.31 -21.11 -9.71
N ASP A 209 -7.13 -20.20 -10.22
CA ASP A 209 -6.65 -19.06 -11.00
C ASP A 209 -5.73 -18.16 -10.14
N PHE A 210 -6.06 -17.94 -8.86
CA PHE A 210 -5.23 -17.16 -7.95
C PHE A 210 -3.89 -17.82 -7.63
N ILE A 211 -3.86 -19.14 -7.42
CA ILE A 211 -2.60 -19.86 -7.21
C ILE A 211 -1.75 -19.85 -8.49
N GLU A 212 -2.38 -20.01 -9.66
CA GLU A 212 -1.66 -20.02 -10.95
C GLU A 212 -1.12 -18.64 -11.32
N GLU A 213 -1.86 -17.56 -11.07
CA GLU A 213 -1.48 -16.19 -11.43
C GLU A 213 -0.61 -15.52 -10.36
N TYR A 214 -0.89 -15.77 -9.07
CA TYR A 214 -0.29 -15.03 -7.95
C TYR A 214 0.47 -15.91 -6.95
N GLY A 215 0.53 -17.22 -7.16
CA GLY A 215 1.27 -18.15 -6.29
C GLY A 215 0.63 -18.37 -4.91
N ALA A 216 -0.54 -17.80 -4.63
CA ALA A 216 -1.18 -17.86 -3.31
C ALA A 216 -2.71 -17.93 -3.41
N ALA A 217 -3.33 -18.62 -2.46
CA ALA A 217 -4.75 -18.46 -2.18
C ALA A 217 -4.94 -17.38 -1.12
N PHE A 218 -5.93 -16.50 -1.30
CA PHE A 218 -6.26 -15.44 -0.34
C PHE A 218 -6.96 -15.97 0.93
N GLU A 219 -7.23 -17.27 1.00
CA GLU A 219 -8.04 -17.88 2.05
C GLU A 219 -7.38 -17.80 3.42
N GLY A 220 -8.20 -17.53 4.43
CA GLY A 220 -7.73 -17.56 5.80
C GLY A 220 -8.55 -16.70 6.73
N THR A 221 -8.08 -16.68 7.98
CA THR A 221 -8.67 -15.88 9.03
C THR A 221 -7.82 -14.63 9.25
N TYR A 222 -8.45 -13.48 9.03
CA TYR A 222 -7.84 -12.18 9.20
C TYR A 222 -8.36 -11.53 10.47
N HIS A 223 -7.46 -10.93 11.25
CA HIS A 223 -7.81 -10.29 12.52
C HIS A 223 -7.57 -8.79 12.41
N ARG A 224 -8.55 -7.98 12.82
CA ARG A 224 -8.43 -6.53 12.82
C ARG A 224 -7.32 -6.11 13.78
N GLU A 225 -6.41 -5.29 13.28
CA GLU A 225 -5.47 -4.59 14.12
C GLU A 225 -6.04 -3.25 14.55
N LYS A 226 -5.82 -2.91 15.82
CA LYS A 226 -6.17 -1.63 16.39
C LYS A 226 -4.95 -0.99 16.98
N LYS A 227 -4.85 0.31 16.83
CA LYS A 227 -3.86 1.15 17.48
C LYS A 227 -4.60 2.10 18.39
N ASN A 228 -4.23 2.09 19.67
CA ASN A 228 -4.76 3.07 20.61
C ASN A 228 -4.26 4.45 20.17
N SER A 229 -5.15 5.35 19.80
CA SER A 229 -4.82 6.77 19.68
C SER A 229 -4.43 7.27 21.08
N ARG A 230 -3.23 7.85 21.20
CA ARG A 230 -2.84 8.61 22.39
C ARG A 230 -3.55 9.96 22.42
#